data_AF-G8U1F8-F1
#
_entry.id   AF-G8U1F8-F1
#
_cell.length_a   1.000
_cell.length_b   1.000
_cell.length_c   1.000
_cell.angle_alpha   90.00
_cell.angle_beta   90.00
_cell.angle_gamma   90.00
#
_symmetry.space_group_name_H-M   'P 1'
#
loop_
_entity.id
_entity.type
_entity.pdbx_description
1 polymer ?
#
loop_
_entity_poly.entity_id
_entity_poly.type
_entity_poly.pdbx_seq_one_letter_code
_entity_poly.pdbx_strand_id
1 'polypeptide(L)'
;MQVTNEAPQYAGGFRPWQLALLLLLAVLGALAIGISLKVHPEIQSHVDVLNPRQPMNVLVGIQGSPERPVFIGLVAVVQPTTRTLTVVPVSGSIPVVADHQTEPLYEAVSGLPAKAATRLVSQATQIPIDHYFYITPKDLMLVLDALYYHSPGWPKTETPVVMLNILGYPSGRVAPRQQVAFIDHLVSQLPTISPIAAGSLLQIPKSSVTNLTSYQLFLLANYVRGDQLVPGNPQAYHHPVRRTHG
;
A
#
# COMPACT_ATOMS: atom_id res chain seq x y z
N MET A 1 49.93 -18.13 42.68
CA MET A 1 48.99 -17.66 41.64
C MET A 1 48.45 -16.32 42.10
N GLN A 2 48.89 -15.22 41.49
CA GLN A 2 48.21 -13.95 41.61
C GLN A 2 48.18 -13.30 40.24
N VAL A 3 46.96 -13.00 39.85
CA VAL A 3 46.48 -12.71 38.50
C VAL A 3 46.89 -11.29 38.12
N THR A 4 47.35 -11.15 36.88
CA THR A 4 47.61 -9.91 36.17
C THR A 4 46.38 -8.99 36.19
N ASN A 5 46.53 -7.77 36.73
CA ASN A 5 45.60 -6.67 36.50
C ASN A 5 45.93 -6.02 35.15
N GLU A 6 45.34 -6.52 34.08
CA GLU A 6 45.19 -5.74 32.84
C GLU A 6 43.99 -4.79 33.03
N ALA A 7 44.27 -3.49 33.11
CA ALA A 7 43.23 -2.48 33.02
C ALA A 7 42.70 -2.42 31.58
N PRO A 8 41.38 -2.39 31.35
CA PRO A 8 40.84 -2.23 30.01
C PRO A 8 41.09 -0.79 29.55
N GLN A 9 41.95 -0.63 28.53
CA GLN A 9 42.04 0.61 27.75
C GLN A 9 40.88 0.66 26.73
N TYR A 10 40.44 1.90 26.45
CA TYR A 10 39.36 2.34 25.56
C TYR A 10 37.95 2.46 26.15
N ALA A 11 37.78 3.47 27.00
CA ALA A 11 36.56 4.28 27.02
C ALA A 11 36.92 5.72 26.57
N GLY A 12 37.12 5.90 25.26
CA GLY A 12 37.44 7.19 24.67
C GLY A 12 36.18 8.02 24.44
N GLY A 13 35.75 8.79 25.45
CA GLY A 13 34.73 9.82 25.28
C GLY A 13 35.24 10.97 24.39
N PHE A 14 34.34 11.60 23.62
CA PHE A 14 34.66 12.74 22.77
C PHE A 14 35.28 13.87 23.59
N ARG A 15 36.43 14.38 23.15
CA ARG A 15 37.08 15.53 23.81
C ARG A 15 36.21 16.80 23.59
N PRO A 16 36.20 17.76 24.53
CA PRO A 16 35.34 18.95 24.45
C PRO A 16 35.49 19.75 23.14
N TRP A 17 36.70 19.79 22.58
CA TRP A 17 36.97 20.46 21.31
C TRP A 17 36.35 19.73 20.10
N GLN A 18 36.19 18.40 20.17
CA GLN A 18 35.50 17.60 19.13
C GLN A 18 33.99 17.83 19.16
N LEU A 19 33.42 18.02 20.35
CA LEU A 19 32.01 18.41 20.52
C LEU A 19 31.76 19.83 20.00
N ALA A 20 32.67 20.77 20.27
CA ALA A 20 32.58 22.12 19.72
C ALA A 20 32.67 22.12 18.18
N LEU A 21 33.55 21.29 17.61
CA LEU A 21 33.67 21.12 16.16
C LEU A 21 32.39 20.51 15.55
N LEU A 22 31.82 19.48 16.19
CA LEU A 22 30.55 18.86 15.79
C LEU A 22 29.38 19.85 15.85
N LEU A 23 29.31 20.67 16.90
CA LEU A 23 28.29 21.70 17.05
C LEU A 23 28.42 22.76 15.96
N LEU A 24 29.65 23.18 15.65
CA LEU A 24 29.93 24.14 14.58
C LEU A 24 29.50 23.59 13.20
N LEU A 25 29.83 22.32 12.91
CA LEU A 25 29.40 21.66 11.68
C LEU A 25 27.88 21.49 11.60
N ALA A 26 27.22 21.20 12.72
CA ALA A 26 25.76 21.10 12.78
C ALA A 26 25.08 22.46 12.51
N VAL A 27 25.60 23.55 13.08
CA VAL A 27 25.09 24.91 12.84
C VAL A 27 25.33 25.34 11.39
N LEU A 28 26.51 25.08 10.84
CA LEU A 28 26.83 25.37 9.44
C LEU A 28 25.96 24.55 8.48
N GLY A 29 25.73 23.26 8.79
CA GLY A 29 24.81 22.40 8.04
C GLY A 29 23.37 22.92 8.08
N ALA A 30 22.87 23.31 9.26
CA ALA A 30 21.53 23.87 9.41
C ALA A 30 21.37 25.20 8.66
N LEU A 31 22.39 26.06 8.68
CA LEU A 31 22.43 27.30 7.89
C LEU A 31 22.44 27.02 6.38
N ALA A 32 23.26 26.07 5.92
CA ALA A 32 23.31 25.68 4.52
C ALA A 32 21.96 25.11 4.04
N ILE A 33 21.30 24.26 4.86
CA ILE A 33 19.96 23.75 4.58
C ILE A 33 18.94 24.89 4.57
N GLY A 34 18.97 25.80 5.54
CA GLY A 34 18.06 26.95 5.60
C GLY A 34 18.21 27.91 4.42
N ILE A 35 19.45 28.15 3.97
CA ILE A 35 19.74 28.97 2.78
C ILE A 35 19.30 28.24 1.52
N SER A 36 19.56 26.93 1.41
CA SER A 36 19.10 26.10 0.28
C SER A 36 17.57 26.13 0.14
N LEU A 37 16.84 26.03 1.26
CA LEU A 37 15.37 26.12 1.29
C LEU A 37 14.84 27.52 0.91
N LYS A 38 15.61 28.59 1.12
CA LYS A 38 15.21 29.97 0.76
C LYS A 38 15.58 30.36 -0.67
N VAL A 39 16.69 29.86 -1.20
CA VAL A 39 17.22 30.23 -2.53
C VAL A 39 16.66 29.32 -3.63
N HIS A 40 16.23 28.11 -3.29
CA HIS A 40 15.52 27.20 -4.18
C HIS A 40 14.10 26.94 -3.68
N PRO A 41 13.13 27.83 -3.96
CA PRO A 41 11.71 27.54 -3.70
C PRO A 41 11.23 26.28 -4.46
N GLU A 42 11.98 25.85 -5.49
CA GLU A 42 11.77 24.58 -6.19
C GLU A 42 12.05 23.32 -5.34
N ILE A 43 12.70 23.42 -4.17
CA ILE A 43 12.85 22.28 -3.25
C ILE A 43 11.59 22.07 -2.42
N GLN A 44 10.82 23.13 -2.10
CA GLN A 44 9.48 22.96 -1.54
C GLN A 44 8.52 22.30 -2.54
N SER A 45 8.77 22.46 -3.85
CA SER A 45 8.00 21.83 -4.92
C SER A 45 8.61 20.53 -5.47
N HIS A 46 9.72 20.00 -4.93
CA HIS A 46 10.28 18.73 -5.41
C HIS A 46 9.39 17.52 -5.09
N VAL A 47 8.34 17.71 -4.28
CA VAL A 47 7.25 16.73 -4.14
C VAL A 47 6.25 16.81 -5.31
N ASP A 48 6.14 17.95 -6.00
CA ASP A 48 5.24 18.15 -7.14
C ASP A 48 5.88 17.82 -8.52
N VAL A 49 7.21 17.81 -8.64
CA VAL A 49 7.90 17.55 -9.93
C VAL A 49 7.92 16.06 -10.32
N LEU A 50 7.74 15.16 -9.36
CA LEU A 50 7.76 13.72 -9.63
C LEU A 50 6.35 13.13 -9.89
N ASN A 51 5.30 13.90 -9.63
CA ASN A 51 3.92 13.43 -9.71
C ASN A 51 3.59 13.09 -11.19
N PRO A 52 3.24 11.84 -11.57
CA PRO A 52 2.69 11.62 -12.89
C PRO A 52 1.48 12.53 -12.99
N ARG A 53 1.46 13.49 -13.92
CA ARG A 53 0.27 14.35 -14.13
C ARG A 53 -0.97 13.55 -14.52
N GLN A 54 -0.80 12.25 -14.79
CA GLN A 54 -1.83 11.33 -15.21
C GLN A 54 -2.35 10.53 -14.01
N PRO A 55 -3.69 10.38 -13.90
CA PRO A 55 -4.30 9.46 -12.95
C PRO A 55 -3.73 8.05 -13.10
N MET A 56 -3.58 7.35 -11.98
CA MET A 56 -3.01 6.00 -11.96
C MET A 56 -3.99 5.04 -11.28
N ASN A 57 -4.37 3.98 -12.00
CA ASN A 57 -5.22 2.92 -11.46
C ASN A 57 -4.34 1.72 -11.14
N VAL A 58 -4.23 1.38 -9.86
CA VAL A 58 -3.42 0.29 -9.34
C VAL A 58 -4.33 -0.77 -8.74
N LEU A 59 -4.27 -2.00 -9.26
CA LEU A 59 -4.84 -3.14 -8.56
C LEU A 59 -3.93 -3.54 -7.41
N VAL A 60 -4.42 -3.42 -6.18
CA VAL A 60 -3.78 -4.00 -5.00
C VAL A 60 -4.57 -5.23 -4.62
N GLY A 61 -3.93 -6.39 -4.53
CA GLY A 61 -4.67 -7.60 -4.20
C GLY A 61 -3.83 -8.80 -3.88
N ILE A 62 -4.53 -9.88 -3.60
CA ILE A 62 -4.01 -11.20 -3.29
C ILE A 62 -4.69 -12.16 -4.23
N GLN A 63 -3.87 -13.03 -4.78
CA GLN A 63 -4.29 -14.06 -5.71
C GLN A 63 -3.90 -15.42 -5.11
N GLY A 64 -4.86 -16.34 -5.10
CA GLY A 64 -4.69 -17.71 -4.67
C GLY A 64 -3.97 -18.58 -5.70
N SER A 65 -3.56 -19.77 -5.24
CA SER A 65 -3.14 -20.85 -6.13
C SER A 65 -4.35 -21.58 -6.69
N PRO A 66 -4.20 -22.38 -7.77
CA PRO A 66 -5.28 -23.24 -8.26
C PRO A 66 -5.84 -24.21 -7.21
N GLU A 67 -5.02 -24.65 -6.25
CA GLU A 67 -5.43 -25.55 -5.16
C GLU A 67 -6.23 -24.83 -4.06
N ARG A 68 -6.06 -23.50 -3.94
CA ARG A 68 -6.69 -22.63 -2.94
C ARG A 68 -7.10 -21.32 -3.62
N PRO A 69 -8.14 -21.36 -4.46
CA PRO A 69 -8.54 -20.22 -5.26
C PRO A 69 -9.09 -19.14 -4.32
N VAL A 70 -8.48 -17.97 -4.35
CA VAL A 70 -8.88 -16.80 -3.55
C VAL A 70 -8.53 -15.54 -4.30
N PHE A 71 -9.42 -14.54 -4.20
CA PHE A 71 -9.14 -13.20 -4.66
C PHE A 71 -9.66 -12.20 -3.63
N ILE A 72 -8.75 -11.36 -3.16
CA ILE A 72 -9.02 -10.23 -2.27
C ILE A 72 -8.35 -9.05 -2.94
N GLY A 73 -9.11 -8.04 -3.35
CA GLY A 73 -8.51 -6.93 -4.08
C GLY A 73 -9.29 -5.65 -4.00
N LEU A 74 -8.59 -4.57 -4.31
CA LEU A 74 -9.11 -3.23 -4.46
C LEU A 74 -8.39 -2.53 -5.60
N VAL A 75 -9.08 -1.61 -6.27
CA VAL A 75 -8.48 -0.70 -7.22
C VAL A 75 -8.23 0.63 -6.53
N ALA A 76 -6.96 0.99 -6.39
CA ALA A 76 -6.51 2.28 -5.94
C ALA A 76 -6.43 3.23 -7.15
N VAL A 77 -7.36 4.18 -7.22
CA VAL A 77 -7.39 5.25 -8.23
C VAL A 77 -6.75 6.48 -7.63
N VAL A 78 -5.50 6.73 -8.03
CA VAL A 78 -4.72 7.88 -7.60
C VAL A 78 -5.00 9.03 -8.56
N GLN A 79 -5.54 10.13 -8.03
CA GLN A 79 -5.74 11.37 -8.76
C GLN A 79 -4.71 12.41 -8.29
N PRO A 80 -3.55 12.51 -8.96
CA PRO A 80 -2.42 13.30 -8.46
C PRO A 80 -2.68 14.81 -8.43
N THR A 81 -3.61 15.31 -9.26
CA THR A 81 -3.99 16.74 -9.28
C THR A 81 -4.83 17.17 -8.08
N THR A 82 -5.73 16.32 -7.61
CA THR A 82 -6.56 16.57 -6.42
C THR A 82 -5.94 15.98 -5.15
N ARG A 83 -4.85 15.22 -5.30
CA ARG A 83 -4.19 14.43 -4.27
C ARG A 83 -5.13 13.45 -3.55
N THR A 84 -6.21 13.05 -4.22
CA THR A 84 -7.18 12.09 -3.67
C THR A 84 -6.82 10.68 -4.09
N LEU A 85 -6.79 9.76 -3.13
CA LEU A 85 -6.74 8.33 -3.39
C LEU A 85 -8.15 7.76 -3.21
N THR A 86 -8.74 7.35 -4.33
CA THR A 86 -10.05 6.69 -4.35
C THR A 86 -9.88 5.19 -4.33
N VAL A 87 -10.52 4.50 -3.39
CA VAL A 87 -10.40 3.04 -3.28
C VAL A 87 -11.71 2.37 -3.67
N VAL A 88 -11.62 1.46 -4.64
CA VAL A 88 -12.76 0.67 -5.13
C VAL A 88 -12.54 -0.79 -4.75
N PRO A 89 -13.20 -1.31 -3.70
CA PRO A 89 -13.11 -2.72 -3.33
C PRO A 89 -13.68 -3.61 -4.43
N VAL A 90 -13.02 -4.74 -4.70
CA VAL A 90 -13.41 -5.71 -5.73
C VAL A 90 -13.73 -7.03 -5.05
N SER A 91 -14.95 -7.53 -5.27
CA SER A 91 -15.31 -8.85 -4.76
C SER A 91 -14.77 -9.97 -5.64
N GLY A 92 -14.18 -10.99 -5.01
CA GLY A 92 -13.75 -12.21 -5.70
C GLY A 92 -14.91 -13.03 -6.25
N SER A 93 -16.13 -12.83 -5.78
CA SER A 93 -17.31 -13.59 -6.23
C SER A 93 -18.02 -12.97 -7.43
N ILE A 94 -17.48 -11.90 -8.03
CA ILE A 94 -18.02 -11.31 -9.25
C ILE A 94 -17.94 -12.36 -10.37
N PRO A 95 -19.04 -12.64 -11.10
CA PRO A 95 -19.01 -13.57 -12.22
C PRO A 95 -18.21 -12.97 -13.38
N VAL A 96 -17.29 -13.76 -13.93
CA VAL A 96 -16.50 -13.40 -15.11
C VAL A 96 -16.58 -14.51 -16.15
N VAL A 97 -16.36 -14.14 -17.41
CA VAL A 97 -16.28 -15.12 -18.50
C VAL A 97 -14.80 -15.41 -18.76
N ALA A 98 -14.37 -16.61 -18.39
CA ALA A 98 -13.03 -17.14 -18.66
C ALA A 98 -13.20 -18.48 -19.38
N ASP A 99 -12.42 -18.70 -20.45
CA ASP A 99 -12.46 -19.92 -21.25
C ASP A 99 -13.88 -20.38 -21.67
N HIS A 100 -14.72 -19.41 -22.06
CA HIS A 100 -16.12 -19.62 -22.46
C HIS A 100 -17.07 -20.14 -21.37
N GLN A 101 -16.64 -20.15 -20.11
CA GLN A 101 -17.47 -20.49 -18.95
C GLN A 101 -17.63 -19.28 -18.03
N THR A 102 -18.78 -19.21 -17.36
CA THR A 102 -19.00 -18.19 -16.31
C THR A 102 -18.59 -18.78 -14.99
N GLU A 103 -17.55 -18.22 -14.38
CA GLU A 103 -17.01 -18.64 -13.08
C GLU A 103 -16.75 -17.41 -12.20
N PRO A 104 -16.64 -17.55 -10.87
CA PRO A 104 -16.32 -16.42 -10.01
C PRO A 104 -14.88 -15.97 -10.23
N LEU A 105 -14.64 -14.66 -10.14
CA LEU A 105 -13.32 -14.05 -10.34
C LEU A 105 -12.21 -14.74 -9.54
N TYR A 106 -12.48 -15.18 -8.30
CA TYR A 106 -11.49 -15.86 -7.45
C TYR A 106 -11.02 -17.22 -7.99
N GLU A 107 -11.86 -17.91 -8.78
CA GLU A 107 -11.50 -19.15 -9.50
C GLU A 107 -10.79 -18.79 -10.81
N ALA A 108 -11.35 -17.88 -11.60
CA ALA A 108 -10.80 -17.47 -12.91
C ALA A 108 -9.38 -16.91 -12.83
N VAL A 109 -9.06 -16.15 -11.78
CA VAL A 109 -7.70 -15.61 -11.63
C VAL A 109 -6.73 -16.62 -11.02
N SER A 110 -7.18 -17.72 -10.44
CA SER A 110 -6.30 -18.64 -9.70
C SER A 110 -5.26 -19.27 -10.64
N GLY A 111 -3.98 -19.13 -10.30
CA GLY A 111 -2.87 -19.63 -11.12
C GLY A 111 -2.54 -18.85 -12.40
N LEU A 112 -3.27 -17.80 -12.74
CA LEU A 112 -2.89 -16.93 -13.86
C LEU A 112 -1.65 -16.06 -13.52
N PRO A 113 -0.82 -15.69 -14.51
CA PRO A 113 0.18 -14.64 -14.29
C PRO A 113 -0.49 -13.33 -13.87
N ALA A 114 0.15 -12.56 -12.99
CA ALA A 114 -0.37 -11.30 -12.45
C ALA A 114 -0.94 -10.35 -13.52
N LYS A 115 -0.25 -10.19 -14.66
CA LYS A 115 -0.71 -9.36 -15.79
C LYS A 115 -2.03 -9.85 -16.41
N ALA A 116 -2.22 -11.17 -16.51
CA ALA A 116 -3.45 -11.76 -17.05
C ALA A 116 -4.61 -11.64 -16.04
N ALA A 117 -4.35 -11.92 -14.76
CA ALA A 117 -5.30 -11.71 -13.68
C ALA A 117 -5.79 -10.25 -13.62
N THR A 118 -4.87 -9.29 -13.70
CA THR A 118 -5.21 -7.85 -13.71
C THR A 118 -6.10 -7.46 -14.89
N ARG A 119 -5.90 -8.06 -16.06
CA ARG A 119 -6.77 -7.82 -17.23
C ARG A 119 -8.19 -8.33 -16.99
N LEU A 120 -8.35 -9.51 -16.40
CA LEU A 120 -9.68 -10.03 -16.04
C LEU A 120 -10.36 -9.14 -15.00
N VAL A 121 -9.63 -8.67 -13.98
CA VAL A 121 -10.18 -7.73 -12.98
C VAL A 121 -10.60 -6.42 -13.64
N SER A 122 -9.78 -5.88 -14.55
CA SER A 122 -10.10 -4.66 -15.31
C SER A 122 -11.37 -4.82 -16.15
N GLN A 123 -11.55 -5.97 -16.81
CA GLN A 123 -12.77 -6.28 -17.55
C GLN A 123 -13.99 -6.45 -16.64
N ALA A 124 -13.84 -7.16 -15.53
CA ALA A 124 -14.90 -7.42 -14.56
C ALA A 124 -15.40 -6.13 -13.89
N THR A 125 -14.50 -5.20 -13.60
CA THR A 125 -14.80 -3.92 -12.94
C THR A 125 -15.12 -2.80 -13.91
N GLN A 126 -14.83 -2.98 -15.20
CA GLN A 126 -14.88 -1.93 -16.23
C GLN A 126 -13.96 -0.73 -15.93
N ILE A 127 -12.96 -0.90 -15.05
CA ILE A 127 -11.96 0.12 -14.74
C ILE A 127 -10.69 -0.22 -15.53
N PRO A 128 -10.09 0.70 -16.31
CA PRO A 128 -8.82 0.45 -16.98
C PRO A 128 -7.70 0.34 -15.93
N ILE A 129 -7.02 -0.80 -15.84
CA ILE A 129 -5.97 -1.05 -14.85
C ILE A 129 -4.67 -1.43 -15.56
N ASP A 130 -3.71 -0.52 -15.54
CA ASP A 130 -2.38 -0.72 -16.14
C ASP A 130 -1.33 -1.15 -15.11
N HIS A 131 -1.58 -0.90 -13.83
CA HIS A 131 -0.66 -1.18 -12.73
C HIS A 131 -1.23 -2.19 -11.75
N TYR A 132 -0.35 -3.05 -11.21
CA TYR A 132 -0.72 -4.03 -10.21
C TYR A 132 0.34 -4.17 -9.14
N PHE A 133 -0.11 -4.50 -7.94
CA PHE A 133 0.67 -4.76 -6.75
C PHE A 133 0.05 -5.94 -6.01
N TYR A 134 0.49 -7.16 -6.36
CA TYR A 134 0.04 -8.37 -5.68
C TYR A 134 0.91 -8.67 -4.48
N ILE A 135 0.29 -8.79 -3.32
CA ILE A 135 0.97 -9.15 -2.07
C ILE A 135 0.73 -10.62 -1.76
N THR A 136 1.61 -11.21 -0.95
CA THR A 136 1.45 -12.61 -0.54
C THR A 136 0.43 -12.73 0.59
N PRO A 137 -0.15 -13.93 0.84
CA PRO A 137 -0.99 -14.16 2.01
C PRO A 137 -0.28 -13.87 3.34
N LYS A 138 1.05 -14.04 3.39
CA LYS A 138 1.86 -13.70 4.56
C LYS A 138 1.89 -12.18 4.78
N ASP A 139 2.03 -11.41 3.70
CA ASP A 139 2.00 -9.95 3.76
C ASP A 139 0.62 -9.43 4.17
N LEU A 140 -0.45 -10.07 3.71
CA LEU A 140 -1.79 -9.77 4.20
C LEU A 140 -1.89 -9.97 5.71
N MET A 141 -1.39 -11.10 6.23
CA MET A 141 -1.43 -11.33 7.68
C MET A 141 -0.71 -10.21 8.45
N LEU A 142 0.43 -9.72 7.95
CA LEU A 142 1.13 -8.58 8.56
C LEU A 142 0.28 -7.31 8.57
N VAL A 143 -0.49 -7.04 7.51
CA VAL A 143 -1.43 -5.91 7.46
C VAL A 143 -2.55 -6.07 8.48
N LEU A 144 -3.13 -7.28 8.59
CA LEU A 144 -4.22 -7.57 9.52
C LEU A 144 -3.75 -7.53 10.98
N ASP A 145 -2.56 -8.04 11.27
CA ASP A 145 -1.92 -7.92 12.58
C ASP A 145 -1.65 -6.46 12.93
N ALA A 146 -1.14 -5.67 11.98
CA ALA A 146 -0.89 -4.25 12.18
C ALA A 146 -2.18 -3.50 12.52
N LEU A 147 -3.28 -3.79 11.83
CA LEU A 147 -4.58 -3.20 12.13
C LEU A 147 -5.09 -3.63 13.51
N TYR A 148 -5.09 -4.93 13.80
CA TYR A 148 -5.62 -5.46 15.05
C TYR A 148 -4.88 -4.93 16.30
N TYR A 149 -3.55 -4.86 16.26
CA TYR A 149 -2.75 -4.46 17.42
C TYR A 149 -2.43 -2.96 17.48
N HIS A 150 -2.52 -2.25 16.36
CA HIS A 150 -2.04 -0.86 16.26
C HIS A 150 -3.04 0.14 15.68
N SER A 151 -4.29 -0.25 15.44
CA SER A 151 -5.40 0.67 15.16
C SER A 151 -6.22 0.96 16.44
N PRO A 152 -6.40 2.24 16.83
CA PRO A 152 -7.22 2.59 17.98
C PRO A 152 -8.69 2.17 17.79
N GLY A 153 -9.25 1.43 18.75
CA GLY A 153 -10.67 1.10 18.76
C GLY A 153 -11.07 -0.10 17.88
N TRP A 154 -10.09 -0.86 17.37
CA TRP A 154 -10.37 -2.07 16.60
C TRP A 154 -11.16 -3.13 17.42
N PRO A 155 -12.22 -3.76 16.87
CA PRO A 155 -13.01 -4.75 17.60
C PRO A 155 -12.19 -5.99 18.01
N LYS A 156 -12.21 -6.35 19.29
CA LYS A 156 -11.51 -7.55 19.82
C LYS A 156 -12.02 -8.87 19.21
N THR A 157 -13.25 -8.88 18.71
CA THR A 157 -13.87 -10.03 18.05
C THR A 157 -13.35 -10.26 16.64
N GLU A 158 -12.78 -9.23 16.00
CA GLU A 158 -12.22 -9.30 14.66
C GLU A 158 -10.72 -9.59 14.77
N THR A 159 -10.37 -10.79 15.21
CA THR A 159 -8.96 -11.23 15.22
C THR A 159 -8.44 -11.43 13.79
N PRO A 160 -7.12 -11.37 13.52
CA PRO A 160 -6.56 -11.53 12.17
C PRO A 160 -7.07 -12.77 11.42
N VAL A 161 -7.28 -13.89 12.13
CA VAL A 161 -7.86 -15.11 11.57
C VAL A 161 -9.32 -14.93 11.17
N VAL A 162 -10.12 -14.24 11.99
CA VAL A 162 -11.52 -13.91 11.67
C VAL A 162 -11.56 -12.96 10.47
N MET A 163 -10.68 -11.96 10.41
CA MET A 163 -10.57 -11.05 9.26
C MET A 163 -10.29 -11.81 7.96
N LEU A 164 -9.35 -12.76 7.99
CA LEU A 164 -9.06 -13.60 6.81
C LEU A 164 -10.27 -14.38 6.33
N ASN A 165 -11.06 -14.95 7.24
CA ASN A 165 -12.28 -15.66 6.90
C ASN A 165 -13.33 -14.71 6.29
N ILE A 166 -13.47 -13.49 6.83
CA ILE A 166 -14.37 -12.46 6.28
C ILE A 166 -13.91 -12.00 4.89
N LEU A 167 -12.61 -12.03 4.61
CA LEU A 167 -12.06 -11.75 3.28
C LEU A 167 -12.21 -12.93 2.30
N GLY A 168 -12.64 -14.10 2.78
CA GLY A 168 -12.82 -15.31 1.98
C GLY A 168 -11.57 -16.18 1.85
N TYR A 169 -10.51 -15.95 2.63
CA TYR A 169 -9.34 -16.84 2.62
C TYR A 169 -9.60 -18.10 3.46
N PRO A 170 -9.18 -19.32 3.03
CA PRO A 170 -8.41 -19.64 1.82
C PRO A 170 -9.25 -20.02 0.58
N SER A 171 -10.58 -20.07 0.69
CA SER A 171 -11.44 -20.69 -0.33
C SER A 171 -12.05 -19.74 -1.37
N GLY A 172 -11.85 -18.43 -1.25
CA GLY A 172 -12.44 -17.38 -2.10
C GLY A 172 -13.95 -17.17 -1.92
N ARG A 173 -14.66 -18.18 -1.40
CA ARG A 173 -16.11 -18.19 -1.18
C ARG A 173 -16.51 -17.30 -0.02
N VAL A 174 -17.10 -16.16 -0.32
CA VAL A 174 -17.58 -15.18 0.66
C VAL A 174 -18.80 -14.43 0.12
N ALA A 175 -19.65 -13.92 1.01
CA ALA A 175 -20.70 -13.00 0.62
C ALA A 175 -20.09 -11.69 0.05
N PRO A 176 -20.38 -11.31 -1.22
CA PRO A 176 -19.75 -10.16 -1.87
C PRO A 176 -19.86 -8.86 -1.07
N ARG A 177 -21.05 -8.61 -0.51
CA ARG A 177 -21.34 -7.40 0.30
C ARG A 177 -20.49 -7.34 1.56
N GLN A 178 -20.29 -8.49 2.22
CA GLN A 178 -19.50 -8.57 3.44
C GLN A 178 -18.02 -8.34 3.14
N GLN A 179 -17.50 -8.97 2.09
CA GLN A 179 -16.11 -8.80 1.66
C GLN A 179 -15.83 -7.34 1.28
N VAL A 180 -16.70 -6.72 0.47
CA VAL A 180 -16.56 -5.34 0.03
C VAL A 180 -16.61 -4.36 1.21
N ALA A 181 -17.60 -4.49 2.09
CA ALA A 181 -17.72 -3.62 3.26
C ALA A 181 -16.52 -3.76 4.21
N PHE A 182 -15.98 -4.97 4.34
CA PHE A 182 -14.82 -5.20 5.19
C PHE A 182 -13.53 -4.65 4.57
N ILE A 183 -13.33 -4.78 3.25
CA ILE A 183 -12.19 -4.14 2.55
C ILE A 183 -12.25 -2.62 2.71
N ASP A 184 -13.42 -2.01 2.55
CA ASP A 184 -13.61 -0.57 2.75
C ASP A 184 -13.28 -0.15 4.19
N HIS A 185 -13.74 -0.93 5.18
CA HIS A 185 -13.40 -0.72 6.58
C HIS A 185 -11.88 -0.81 6.82
N LEU A 186 -11.20 -1.85 6.33
CA LEU A 186 -9.74 -2.00 6.46
C LEU A 186 -9.01 -0.77 5.92
N VAL A 187 -9.37 -0.33 4.71
CA VAL A 187 -8.77 0.83 4.04
C VAL A 187 -8.97 2.11 4.85
N SER A 188 -10.17 2.33 5.39
CA SER A 188 -10.47 3.50 6.22
C SER A 188 -9.61 3.57 7.50
N GLN A 189 -9.15 2.43 8.00
CA GLN A 189 -8.36 2.35 9.22
C GLN A 189 -6.85 2.39 8.97
N LEU A 190 -6.38 2.19 7.73
CA LEU A 190 -4.94 2.20 7.41
C LEU A 190 -4.20 3.48 7.87
N PRO A 191 -4.76 4.71 7.75
CA PRO A 191 -4.09 5.92 8.23
C PRO A 191 -3.94 5.98 9.75
N THR A 192 -4.78 5.25 10.49
CA THR A 192 -4.81 5.27 11.96
C THR A 192 -3.77 4.36 12.60
N ILE A 193 -3.11 3.52 11.78
CA ILE A 193 -2.09 2.58 12.26
C ILE A 193 -0.92 3.36 12.85
N SER A 194 -0.41 2.90 14.00
CA SER A 194 0.75 3.51 14.63
C SER A 194 1.96 3.61 13.67
N PRO A 195 2.79 4.67 13.76
CA PRO A 195 3.95 4.83 12.88
C PRO A 195 4.95 3.66 12.92
N ILE A 196 5.05 2.98 14.06
CA ILE A 196 5.93 1.82 14.26
C ILE A 196 5.46 0.65 13.37
N ALA A 197 4.16 0.37 13.39
CA ALA A 197 3.56 -0.66 12.55
C ALA A 197 3.51 -0.24 11.07
N ALA A 198 3.29 1.04 10.77
CA ALA A 198 3.41 1.54 9.40
C ALA A 198 4.83 1.29 8.81
N GLY A 199 5.86 1.37 9.65
CA GLY A 199 7.25 1.05 9.26
C GLY A 199 7.46 -0.42 8.87
N SER A 200 6.77 -1.39 9.51
CA SER A 200 6.87 -2.80 9.13
C SER A 200 6.16 -3.10 7.81
N LEU A 201 5.07 -2.37 7.51
CA LEU A 201 4.35 -2.49 6.23
C LEU A 201 5.18 -2.01 5.03
N LEU A 202 6.18 -1.14 5.22
CA LEU A 202 7.12 -0.72 4.17
C LEU A 202 7.99 -1.86 3.63
N GLN A 203 8.01 -3.03 4.28
CA GLN A 203 8.75 -4.20 3.81
C GLN A 203 7.98 -5.05 2.78
N ILE A 204 6.65 -4.92 2.73
CA ILE A 204 5.75 -5.68 1.83
C ILE A 204 6.14 -5.57 0.35
N PRO A 205 6.60 -4.42 -0.18
CA PRO A 205 7.01 -4.34 -1.58
C PRO A 205 8.12 -5.34 -1.98
N LYS A 206 8.94 -5.81 -1.04
CA LYS A 206 10.06 -6.73 -1.34
C LYS A 206 9.60 -8.14 -1.73
N SER A 207 8.46 -8.59 -1.22
CA SER A 207 7.86 -9.90 -1.50
C SER A 207 6.72 -9.85 -2.53
N SER A 208 6.37 -8.64 -2.98
CA SER A 208 5.25 -8.41 -3.90
C SER A 208 5.58 -8.71 -5.36
N VAL A 209 4.55 -9.10 -6.13
CA VAL A 209 4.59 -9.18 -7.59
C VAL A 209 3.97 -7.89 -8.14
N THR A 210 4.78 -7.04 -8.74
CA THR A 210 4.37 -5.68 -9.14
C THR A 210 5.02 -5.24 -10.44
N ASN A 211 4.34 -4.39 -11.19
CA ASN A 211 4.91 -3.63 -12.31
C ASN A 211 5.08 -2.13 -11.98
N LEU A 212 4.87 -1.74 -10.73
CA LEU A 212 5.11 -0.38 -10.26
C LEU A 212 6.61 -0.14 -10.12
N THR A 213 7.03 1.06 -10.49
CA THR A 213 8.36 1.57 -10.14
C THR A 213 8.44 1.85 -8.64
N SER A 214 9.66 1.84 -8.07
CA SER A 214 9.89 2.21 -6.67
C SER A 214 9.31 3.58 -6.31
N TYR A 215 9.30 4.50 -7.29
CA TYR A 215 8.71 5.82 -7.15
C TYR A 215 7.18 5.78 -7.00
N GLN A 216 6.49 5.01 -7.85
CA GLN A 216 5.03 4.88 -7.77
C GLN A 216 4.59 4.17 -6.48
N LEU A 217 5.38 3.20 -6.00
CA LEU A 217 5.17 2.56 -4.70
C LEU A 217 5.29 3.56 -3.55
N PHE A 218 6.29 4.43 -3.59
CA PHE A 218 6.47 5.49 -2.60
C PHE A 218 5.30 6.47 -2.60
N LEU A 219 4.82 6.90 -3.77
CA LEU A 219 3.63 7.72 -3.87
C LEU A 219 2.40 7.05 -3.26
N LEU A 220 2.13 5.79 -3.62
CA LEU A 220 0.98 5.05 -3.11
C LEU A 220 1.02 4.94 -1.58
N ALA A 221 2.19 4.66 -1.01
CA ALA A 221 2.38 4.61 0.44
C ALA A 221 2.12 5.97 1.12
N ASN A 222 2.56 7.07 0.50
CA ASN A 222 2.29 8.40 1.03
C ASN A 222 0.81 8.80 0.93
N TYR A 223 0.10 8.38 -0.12
CA TYR A 223 -1.34 8.62 -0.23
C TYR A 223 -2.14 7.86 0.82
N VAL A 224 -1.71 6.65 1.17
CA VAL A 224 -2.33 5.87 2.26
C VAL A 224 -2.04 6.48 3.63
N ARG A 225 -0.86 7.11 3.79
CA ARG A 225 -0.44 7.74 5.05
C ARG A 225 -0.95 9.18 5.21
N GLY A 226 -1.23 9.88 4.11
CA GLY A 226 -1.77 11.23 4.10
C GLY A 226 -3.29 11.22 4.23
N ASP A 227 -3.86 12.25 4.87
CA ASP A 227 -5.28 12.40 5.22
C ASP A 227 -6.27 12.52 4.02
N GLN A 228 -5.98 11.91 2.87
CA GLN A 228 -6.70 12.13 1.60
C GLN A 228 -7.18 10.82 0.93
N LEU A 229 -7.48 9.81 1.74
CA LEU A 229 -8.25 8.63 1.32
C LEU A 229 -9.73 9.00 1.21
N VAL A 230 -10.32 8.79 0.04
CA VAL A 230 -11.76 8.95 -0.18
C VAL A 230 -12.32 7.60 -0.63
N PRO A 231 -13.34 7.03 0.04
CA PRO A 231 -14.02 5.83 -0.44
C PRO A 231 -14.58 6.05 -1.86
N GLY A 232 -14.30 5.13 -2.77
CA GLY A 232 -14.76 5.20 -4.15
C GLY A 232 -16.12 4.58 -4.36
N ASN A 233 -16.97 5.24 -5.15
CA ASN A 233 -18.17 4.58 -5.68
C ASN A 233 -17.81 3.89 -7.01
N PRO A 234 -17.92 2.55 -7.12
CA PRO A 234 -17.70 1.84 -8.39
C PRO A 234 -18.62 2.35 -9.52
N GLN A 235 -19.79 2.92 -9.19
CA GLN A 235 -20.72 3.45 -10.18
C GLN A 235 -20.30 4.81 -10.77
N ALA A 236 -19.36 5.54 -10.14
CA ALA A 236 -18.88 6.83 -10.63
C ALA A 236 -18.10 6.71 -11.95
N TYR A 237 -17.66 5.50 -12.31
CA TYR A 237 -16.96 5.21 -13.56
C TYR A 237 -17.90 4.75 -14.68
N HIS A 238 -19.22 4.69 -14.46
CA HIS A 238 -20.23 4.36 -15.48
C HIS A 238 -20.59 5.52 -16.43
N HIS A 239 -19.76 6.56 -16.54
CA HIS A 239 -19.96 7.54 -17.61
C HIS A 239 -19.39 6.99 -18.91
N PRO A 240 -20.23 6.62 -19.91
CA PRO A 240 -19.71 6.37 -21.24
C PRO A 240 -19.00 7.65 -21.68
N VAL A 241 -17.70 7.55 -21.95
CA VAL A 241 -16.95 8.60 -22.62
C VAL A 241 -17.66 8.86 -23.94
N ARG A 242 -18.51 9.89 -23.95
CA ARG A 242 -19.15 10.39 -25.16
C ARG A 242 -18.00 10.87 -26.04
N ARG A 243 -17.61 10.06 -27.02
CA ARG A 243 -16.76 10.50 -28.13
C ARG A 243 -17.49 11.64 -28.82
N THR A 244 -17.22 12.86 -28.41
CA THR A 244 -17.52 14.03 -29.23
C THR A 244 -16.50 14.02 -30.35
N HIS A 245 -16.88 13.42 -31.47
CA HIS A 245 -16.32 13.82 -32.75
C HIS A 245 -16.76 15.27 -33.00
N GLY A 246 -15.78 16.14 -33.17
CA GLY A 246 -15.89 17.53 -33.60
C GLY A 246 -14.57 17.91 -34.24
#